data_AF-A0A966BZ87-F1
#
_entry.id   AF-A0A966BZ87-F1
#
_cell.length_a   1.000
_cell.length_b   1.000
_cell.length_c   1.000
_cell.angle_alpha   90.00
_cell.angle_beta   90.00
_cell.angle_gamma   90.00
#
_symmetry.space_group_name_H-M   'P 1'
#
loop_
_entity.id
_entity.type
_entity.pdbx_description
1 polymer ?
#
loop_
_entity_poly.entity_id
_entity_poly.type
_entity_poly.pdbx_seq_one_letter_code
_entity_poly.pdbx_strand_id
1 'polypeptide(L)'
;MRVSDYIGCAALVLASVSLAACADNDPGDSPDNAVDEATGNATPLAETARDSAIPAMDFDKEQPGAKIEGPVGPEVNASFLLGGKSYGDIESYVACPANISTCNPKILPADTVYTYVHVVTPGVDKDNDKPFLPNKDVMTVTATDIFKMTAPPTGFAGEVGYSLGQARAAAGPDAAFSVTCQDNRLVFEKTSGEAWSTGETITFYWKSTVPPKGPAEDYSLGVDGKMTVGTGPVPGTAPADGVKGCS
;
A
#
# COMPACT_ATOMS: atom_id res chain seq x y z
N MET A 1 71.69 19.87 -16.32
CA MET A 1 72.08 20.25 -14.94
C MET A 1 71.34 19.32 -13.97
N ARG A 2 72.12 18.47 -13.25
CA ARG A 2 71.86 17.62 -12.05
C ARG A 2 70.50 16.86 -11.97
N VAL A 3 70.35 15.53 -12.02
CA VAL A 3 71.08 14.30 -11.58
C VAL A 3 70.87 13.88 -10.10
N SER A 4 70.49 12.60 -9.94
CA SER A 4 70.46 11.65 -8.79
C SER A 4 69.27 11.70 -7.81
N ASP A 5 68.49 10.64 -7.56
CA ASP A 5 68.68 9.17 -7.27
C ASP A 5 68.91 8.84 -5.79
N TYR A 6 68.06 7.95 -5.23
CA TYR A 6 68.28 6.96 -4.14
C TYR A 6 67.05 6.02 -4.15
N ILE A 7 67.06 4.73 -4.53
CA ILE A 7 67.74 3.50 -4.04
C ILE A 7 67.41 3.16 -2.57
N GLY A 8 66.50 2.20 -2.34
CA GLY A 8 66.80 0.88 -1.73
C GLY A 8 65.93 0.68 -0.47
N CYS A 9 65.51 -0.49 0.01
CA CYS A 9 65.90 -1.88 -0.24
C CYS A 9 64.78 -2.82 0.28
N ALA A 10 64.67 -3.99 -0.34
CA ALA A 10 63.70 -5.05 -0.06
C ALA A 10 64.02 -5.87 1.21
N ALA A 11 63.01 -6.54 1.76
CA ALA A 11 63.19 -7.85 2.42
C ALA A 11 61.89 -8.68 2.35
N LEU A 12 62.02 -9.82 1.69
CA LEU A 12 61.09 -10.93 1.50
C LEU A 12 61.26 -11.91 2.66
N VAL A 13 60.19 -12.47 3.25
CA VAL A 13 60.25 -13.76 3.97
C VAL A 13 59.00 -14.60 3.67
N LEU A 14 59.25 -15.87 3.35
CA LEU A 14 58.37 -16.91 2.85
C LEU A 14 57.66 -17.72 3.96
N ALA A 15 56.44 -18.13 3.62
CA ALA A 15 55.71 -19.39 3.87
C ALA A 15 56.09 -20.40 4.98
N SER A 16 55.05 -20.93 5.63
CA SER A 16 54.91 -22.38 5.89
C SER A 16 53.45 -22.78 6.10
N VAL A 17 52.98 -23.71 5.27
CA VAL A 17 51.71 -24.45 5.35
C VAL A 17 51.96 -25.70 6.20
N SER A 18 51.06 -25.99 7.15
CA SER A 18 51.00 -27.29 7.83
C SER A 18 49.54 -27.74 7.92
N LEU A 19 49.13 -28.67 7.05
CA LEU A 19 47.96 -29.52 7.28
C LEU A 19 48.35 -30.60 8.29
N ALA A 20 47.68 -30.64 9.43
CA ALA A 20 47.65 -31.81 10.30
C ALA A 20 46.21 -32.32 10.34
N ALA A 21 46.00 -33.47 9.70
CA ALA A 21 44.84 -34.31 9.91
C ALA A 21 45.12 -35.24 11.09
N CYS A 22 44.16 -35.41 11.99
CA CYS A 22 43.93 -36.64 12.74
C CYS A 22 42.48 -36.63 13.23
N ALA A 23 41.69 -37.51 12.62
CA ALA A 23 40.42 -37.97 13.15
C ALA A 23 40.72 -38.96 14.28
N ASP A 24 40.02 -38.83 15.40
CA ASP A 24 39.85 -39.90 16.39
C ASP A 24 38.34 -40.05 16.63
N ASN A 25 37.84 -41.25 16.34
CA ASN A 25 36.51 -41.71 16.71
C ASN A 25 36.68 -42.63 17.92
N ASP A 26 35.97 -42.38 19.03
CA ASP A 26 35.59 -43.43 19.98
C ASP A 26 34.21 -43.10 20.59
N PRO A 27 33.33 -44.09 20.81
CA PRO A 27 31.92 -43.90 21.13
C PRO A 27 31.66 -43.98 22.64
N GLY A 28 30.76 -43.14 23.16
CA GLY A 28 30.26 -43.32 24.52
C GLY A 28 29.50 -42.13 25.09
N ASP A 29 28.21 -42.35 25.32
CA ASP A 29 27.31 -41.69 26.27
C ASP A 29 26.94 -40.20 26.12
N SER A 30 25.61 -39.99 26.11
CA SER A 30 24.89 -38.72 26.29
C SER A 30 24.80 -38.37 27.79
N PRO A 31 24.28 -37.21 28.25
CA PRO A 31 23.99 -35.93 27.61
C PRO A 31 24.67 -34.73 28.33
N ASP A 32 24.69 -33.55 27.70
CA ASP A 32 24.41 -32.23 28.29
C ASP A 32 25.14 -31.08 27.59
N ASN A 33 24.31 -30.17 27.07
CA ASN A 33 24.46 -28.72 27.01
C ASN A 33 25.64 -28.04 26.28
N ALA A 34 25.18 -27.15 25.39
CA ALA A 34 25.74 -25.85 25.04
C ALA A 34 26.93 -25.83 24.07
N VAL A 35 26.60 -25.55 22.80
CA VAL A 35 27.38 -24.61 22.00
C VAL A 35 26.42 -23.76 21.16
N ASP A 36 26.48 -22.46 21.44
CA ASP A 36 25.86 -21.37 20.71
C ASP A 36 26.14 -21.47 19.21
N GLU A 37 25.11 -21.73 18.42
CA GLU A 37 25.10 -21.30 17.04
C GLU A 37 24.78 -19.81 17.02
N ALA A 38 25.79 -19.00 16.68
CA ALA A 38 25.66 -17.60 16.36
C ALA A 38 24.71 -17.44 15.16
N THR A 39 23.42 -17.37 15.44
CA THR A 39 22.39 -16.98 14.49
C THR A 39 22.47 -15.47 14.31
N GLY A 40 22.95 -15.07 13.13
CA GLY A 40 22.88 -13.68 12.69
C GLY A 40 21.43 -13.22 12.76
N ASN A 41 21.17 -12.25 13.64
CA ASN A 41 19.87 -11.65 13.86
C ASN A 41 19.48 -10.79 12.65
N ALA A 42 19.10 -11.43 11.55
CA ALA A 42 18.28 -10.81 10.53
C ALA A 42 16.84 -10.87 11.04
N THR A 43 16.43 -9.84 11.79
CA THR A 43 15.00 -9.63 12.07
C THR A 43 14.27 -9.57 10.73
N PRO A 44 13.30 -10.47 10.44
CA PRO A 44 12.62 -10.43 9.15
C PRO A 44 11.72 -9.20 9.12
N LEU A 45 11.97 -8.27 8.19
CA LEU A 45 11.05 -7.15 7.91
C LEU A 45 9.60 -7.63 7.71
N ALA A 46 9.43 -8.86 7.23
CA ALA A 46 8.13 -9.49 7.00
C ALA A 46 7.36 -9.82 8.29
N GLU A 47 8.05 -10.03 9.43
CA GLU A 47 7.39 -10.34 10.70
C GLU A 47 6.94 -9.06 11.42
N THR A 48 7.74 -8.00 11.34
CA THR A 48 7.40 -6.67 11.90
C THR A 48 6.22 -6.02 11.19
N ALA A 49 6.02 -6.30 9.89
CA ALA A 49 4.90 -5.80 9.10
C ALA A 49 3.54 -6.38 9.55
N ARG A 50 3.51 -7.61 10.10
CA ARG A 50 2.27 -8.25 10.56
C ARG A 50 1.77 -7.68 11.89
N ASP A 51 2.67 -7.28 12.79
CA ASP A 51 2.32 -6.64 14.06
C ASP A 51 1.77 -5.21 13.90
N SER A 52 1.95 -4.60 12.73
CA SER A 52 1.47 -3.24 12.40
C SER A 52 0.24 -3.23 11.48
N ALA A 53 -0.34 -4.40 11.17
CA ALA A 53 -1.49 -4.51 10.29
C ALA A 53 -2.78 -4.07 10.98
N ILE A 54 -3.53 -3.18 10.33
CA ILE A 54 -4.88 -2.80 10.74
C ILE A 54 -5.83 -3.90 10.25
N PRO A 55 -6.73 -4.42 11.10
CA PRO A 55 -7.72 -5.41 10.68
C PRO A 55 -8.57 -4.89 9.51
N ALA A 56 -8.48 -5.59 8.37
CA ALA A 56 -9.26 -5.26 7.18
C ALA A 56 -10.69 -5.80 7.30
N MET A 57 -11.66 -4.94 7.04
CA MET A 57 -13.08 -5.27 7.04
C MET A 57 -13.58 -5.60 5.62
N ASP A 58 -14.68 -6.34 5.54
CA ASP A 58 -15.26 -6.77 4.26
C ASP A 58 -16.27 -5.74 3.75
N PHE A 59 -15.92 -5.04 2.67
CA PHE A 59 -16.80 -4.05 2.06
C PHE A 59 -18.12 -4.64 1.56
N ASP A 60 -18.19 -5.94 1.24
CA ASP A 60 -19.43 -6.57 0.77
C ASP A 60 -20.52 -6.60 1.85
N LYS A 61 -20.14 -6.35 3.11
CA LYS A 61 -21.04 -6.24 4.27
C LYS A 61 -21.35 -4.79 4.64
N GLU A 62 -20.65 -3.83 4.04
CA GLU A 62 -20.94 -2.43 4.24
C GLU A 62 -22.24 -2.05 3.52
N GLN A 63 -22.97 -1.13 4.13
CA GLN A 63 -24.19 -0.56 3.54
C GLN A 63 -24.08 0.96 3.57
N PRO A 64 -23.27 1.57 2.70
CA PRO A 64 -23.17 3.02 2.64
C PRO A 64 -24.54 3.64 2.29
N GLY A 65 -24.84 4.77 2.91
CA GLY A 65 -26.04 5.56 2.62
C GLY A 65 -25.87 6.43 1.38
N ALA A 66 -26.58 7.56 1.34
CA ALA A 66 -26.50 8.50 0.22
C ALA A 66 -25.05 9.03 0.03
N LYS A 67 -24.68 9.21 -1.24
CA LYS A 67 -23.40 9.81 -1.65
C LYS A 67 -23.45 11.33 -1.43
N ILE A 68 -22.31 11.92 -1.11
CA ILE A 68 -22.12 13.37 -1.08
C ILE A 68 -22.05 13.88 -2.52
N GLU A 69 -22.84 14.89 -2.86
CA GLU A 69 -22.65 15.63 -4.11
C GLU A 69 -21.46 16.59 -3.98
N GLY A 70 -20.34 16.22 -4.61
CA GLY A 70 -19.12 17.00 -4.65
C GLY A 70 -19.06 17.97 -5.83
N PRO A 71 -17.93 18.68 -6.01
CA PRO A 71 -17.76 19.68 -7.08
C PRO A 71 -17.77 19.10 -8.49
N VAL A 72 -17.56 17.79 -8.64
CA VAL A 72 -17.58 17.07 -9.93
C VAL A 72 -18.74 16.09 -10.03
N GLY A 73 -19.66 16.08 -9.06
CA GLY A 73 -20.75 15.11 -8.97
C GLY A 73 -20.66 14.21 -7.73
N PRO A 74 -21.53 13.20 -7.63
CA PRO A 74 -21.57 12.24 -6.52
C PRO A 74 -20.44 11.20 -6.56
N GLU A 75 -19.79 11.05 -7.73
CA GLU A 75 -18.65 10.18 -8.00
C GLU A 75 -17.54 11.02 -8.64
N VAL A 76 -16.31 10.57 -8.49
CA VAL A 76 -15.11 11.09 -9.13
C VAL A 76 -14.54 9.97 -9.98
N ASN A 77 -14.65 10.09 -11.30
CA ASN A 77 -14.06 9.19 -12.27
C ASN A 77 -12.77 9.80 -12.84
N ALA A 78 -11.65 9.13 -12.61
CA ALA A 78 -10.34 9.56 -13.08
C ALA A 78 -9.43 8.36 -13.41
N SER A 79 -8.32 8.62 -14.08
CA SER A 79 -7.32 7.59 -14.39
C SER A 79 -6.16 7.59 -13.38
N PHE A 80 -5.48 6.45 -13.28
CA PHE A 80 -4.13 6.33 -12.75
C PHE A 80 -3.11 6.65 -13.84
N LEU A 81 -2.35 7.73 -13.65
CA LEU A 81 -1.43 8.26 -14.66
C LEU A 81 0.03 8.09 -14.26
N LEU A 82 0.87 7.81 -15.25
CA LEU A 82 2.34 7.90 -15.14
C LEU A 82 2.94 8.21 -16.51
N GLY A 83 3.75 9.26 -16.60
CA GLY A 83 4.46 9.61 -17.84
C GLY A 83 3.52 9.88 -19.03
N GLY A 84 2.33 10.44 -18.76
CA GLY A 84 1.34 10.71 -19.80
C GLY A 84 0.64 9.47 -20.38
N LYS A 85 0.66 8.35 -19.66
CA LYS A 85 -0.07 7.11 -20.00
C LYS A 85 -1.05 6.75 -18.88
N SER A 86 -2.15 6.09 -19.22
CA SER A 86 -3.09 5.54 -18.24
C SER A 86 -2.77 4.09 -17.92
N TYR A 87 -2.89 3.74 -16.65
CA TYR A 87 -2.64 2.41 -16.10
C TYR A 87 -3.86 1.81 -15.40
N GLY A 88 -5.02 2.47 -15.45
CA GLY A 88 -6.23 2.02 -14.79
C GLY A 88 -7.18 3.17 -14.46
N ASP A 89 -8.38 2.81 -14.05
CA ASP A 89 -9.41 3.71 -13.55
C ASP A 89 -9.45 3.71 -12.03
N ILE A 90 -9.80 4.87 -11.48
CA ILE A 90 -10.28 5.06 -10.11
C ILE A 90 -11.64 5.76 -10.17
N GLU A 91 -12.69 5.05 -9.77
CA GLU A 91 -14.01 5.61 -9.49
C GLU A 91 -14.14 5.74 -7.97
N SER A 92 -14.38 6.95 -7.48
CA SER A 92 -14.43 7.19 -6.04
C SER A 92 -15.61 8.02 -5.60
N TYR A 93 -16.13 7.75 -4.42
CA TYR A 93 -17.18 8.54 -3.81
C TYR A 93 -17.06 8.56 -2.29
N VAL A 94 -17.80 9.47 -1.66
CA VAL A 94 -17.94 9.51 -0.20
C VAL A 94 -19.42 9.40 0.13
N ALA A 95 -19.75 8.49 1.05
CA ALA A 95 -21.11 8.20 1.46
C ALA A 95 -21.33 8.46 2.95
N CYS A 96 -22.56 8.84 3.28
CA CYS A 96 -23.04 8.89 4.66
C CYS A 96 -23.34 7.49 5.23
N PRO A 97 -23.65 7.37 6.53
CA PRO A 97 -24.19 6.14 7.11
C PRO A 97 -25.49 5.65 6.44
N ALA A 98 -25.75 4.34 6.53
CA ALA A 98 -26.81 3.58 5.83
C ALA A 98 -28.23 4.18 5.87
N ASN A 99 -28.55 4.97 6.89
CA ASN A 99 -29.89 5.53 7.13
C ASN A 99 -30.06 6.98 6.69
N ILE A 100 -29.05 7.56 6.01
CA ILE A 100 -29.10 8.93 5.51
C ILE A 100 -29.40 8.93 4.01
N SER A 101 -30.59 9.43 3.64
CA SER A 101 -31.05 9.51 2.24
C SER A 101 -30.62 10.79 1.52
N THR A 102 -30.13 11.79 2.24
CA THR A 102 -29.55 13.02 1.68
C THR A 102 -28.29 13.36 2.45
N CYS A 103 -27.14 13.19 1.80
CA CYS A 103 -25.84 13.36 2.45
C CYS A 103 -25.30 14.77 2.23
N ASN A 104 -25.60 15.68 3.17
CA ASN A 104 -25.09 17.04 3.16
C ASN A 104 -24.27 17.32 4.45
N PRO A 105 -22.93 17.26 4.38
CA PRO A 105 -22.07 17.48 5.54
C PRO A 105 -22.29 18.80 6.29
N LYS A 106 -22.86 19.83 5.66
CA LYS A 106 -23.09 21.14 6.30
C LYS A 106 -24.18 21.13 7.37
N ILE A 107 -25.07 20.14 7.33
CA ILE A 107 -26.23 20.04 8.23
C ILE A 107 -26.19 18.78 9.09
N LEU A 108 -25.24 17.89 8.83
CA LEU A 108 -25.08 16.64 9.58
C LEU A 108 -24.32 16.90 10.89
N PRO A 109 -24.51 16.04 11.90
CA PRO A 109 -23.74 16.10 13.15
C PRO A 109 -22.23 16.11 12.90
N ALA A 110 -21.48 16.83 13.74
CA ALA A 110 -20.03 16.99 13.60
C ALA A 110 -19.26 15.66 13.78
N ASP A 111 -19.86 14.67 14.43
CA ASP A 111 -19.33 13.32 14.67
C ASP A 111 -19.79 12.30 13.61
N THR A 112 -20.42 12.76 12.52
CA THR A 112 -20.81 11.88 11.41
C THR A 112 -19.59 11.16 10.84
N VAL A 113 -19.68 9.84 10.75
CA VAL A 113 -18.67 9.00 10.11
C VAL A 113 -19.04 8.78 8.64
N TYR A 114 -18.17 9.22 7.75
CA TYR A 114 -18.27 9.09 6.31
C TYR A 114 -17.45 7.90 5.81
N THR A 115 -17.96 7.20 4.81
CA THR A 115 -17.27 6.10 4.13
C THR A 115 -16.66 6.62 2.83
N TYR A 116 -15.33 6.64 2.73
CA TYR A 116 -14.60 6.92 1.49
C TYR A 116 -14.41 5.61 0.75
N VAL A 117 -14.89 5.54 -0.50
CA VAL A 117 -14.88 4.33 -1.32
C VAL A 117 -14.11 4.60 -2.61
N HIS A 118 -13.26 3.64 -2.99
CA HIS A 118 -12.41 3.67 -4.17
C HIS A 118 -12.55 2.35 -4.93
N VAL A 119 -13.20 2.39 -6.08
CA VAL A 119 -13.30 1.28 -7.02
C VAL A 119 -12.14 1.41 -8.01
N VAL A 120 -11.26 0.42 -8.02
CA VAL A 120 -10.03 0.45 -8.81
C VAL A 120 -10.06 -0.66 -9.85
N THR A 121 -9.76 -0.31 -11.11
CA THR A 121 -9.66 -1.27 -12.21
C THR A 121 -8.36 -1.02 -13.00
N PRO A 122 -7.35 -1.90 -12.94
CA PRO A 122 -6.11 -1.72 -13.68
C PRO A 122 -6.30 -1.84 -15.20
N GLY A 123 -5.43 -1.18 -15.95
CA GLY A 123 -5.28 -1.27 -17.41
C GLY A 123 -6.51 -0.96 -18.26
N VAL A 124 -7.42 -0.15 -17.72
CA VAL A 124 -8.57 0.43 -18.43
C VAL A 124 -8.55 1.94 -18.29
N ASP A 125 -9.22 2.65 -19.19
CA ASP A 125 -9.43 4.09 -19.08
C ASP A 125 -10.80 4.44 -19.69
N LYS A 126 -11.82 4.56 -18.84
CA LYS A 126 -13.18 4.90 -19.26
C LYS A 126 -13.34 6.42 -19.35
N ASP A 127 -14.57 6.88 -19.61
CA ASP A 127 -14.86 8.31 -19.60
C ASP A 127 -14.66 8.88 -18.19
N ASN A 128 -13.82 9.91 -18.09
CA ASN A 128 -13.54 10.61 -16.84
C ASN A 128 -14.42 11.85 -16.64
N ASP A 129 -14.62 12.23 -15.37
CA ASP A 129 -15.32 13.46 -15.02
C ASP A 129 -14.46 14.68 -15.32
N LYS A 130 -15.06 15.75 -15.84
CA LYS A 130 -14.32 17.02 -15.99
C LYS A 130 -13.89 17.53 -14.60
N PRO A 131 -12.66 18.03 -14.43
CA PRO A 131 -11.66 18.38 -15.47
C PRO A 131 -10.68 17.25 -15.82
N PHE A 132 -10.84 16.04 -15.27
CA PHE A 132 -9.98 14.90 -15.55
C PHE A 132 -10.23 14.41 -16.97
N LEU A 133 -9.20 14.40 -17.80
CA LEU A 133 -9.30 13.97 -19.19
C LEU A 133 -8.87 12.50 -19.28
N PRO A 134 -9.64 11.65 -19.98
CA PRO A 134 -9.19 10.28 -20.25
C PRO A 134 -7.96 10.32 -21.15
N ASN A 135 -7.12 9.30 -21.00
CA ASN A 135 -5.93 9.11 -21.80
C ASN A 135 -6.17 8.06 -22.88
N LYS A 136 -5.74 8.35 -24.11
CA LYS A 136 -5.85 7.38 -25.21
C LYS A 136 -4.77 6.29 -25.14
N ASP A 137 -3.67 6.58 -24.45
CA ASP A 137 -2.55 5.65 -24.29
C ASP A 137 -2.74 4.81 -23.02
N VAL A 138 -3.63 3.83 -23.11
CA VAL A 138 -3.93 2.88 -22.03
C VAL A 138 -2.94 1.71 -22.05
N MET A 139 -2.33 1.45 -20.90
CA MET A 139 -1.34 0.40 -20.72
C MET A 139 -2.01 -0.89 -20.24
N THR A 140 -1.64 -2.02 -20.83
CA THR A 140 -1.94 -3.34 -20.23
C THR A 140 -1.11 -3.53 -18.96
N VAL A 141 -1.75 -4.04 -17.92
CA VAL A 141 -1.19 -4.30 -16.60
C VAL A 141 -1.17 -5.80 -16.37
N THR A 142 -0.02 -6.35 -15.98
CA THR A 142 0.13 -7.79 -15.72
C THR A 142 -0.08 -8.10 -14.25
N ALA A 143 0.38 -7.23 -13.36
CA ALA A 143 0.19 -7.37 -11.92
C ALA A 143 0.04 -6.02 -11.22
N THR A 144 -0.86 -5.99 -10.25
CA THR A 144 -1.13 -4.88 -9.33
C THR A 144 -0.96 -5.38 -7.91
N ASP A 145 -0.04 -4.78 -7.16
CA ASP A 145 0.36 -5.28 -5.84
C ASP A 145 -0.05 -4.33 -4.71
N ILE A 146 -0.23 -3.03 -5.01
CA ILE A 146 -0.46 -2.00 -4.00
C ILE A 146 -1.52 -1.02 -4.48
N PHE A 147 -2.50 -0.73 -3.61
CA PHE A 147 -3.28 0.51 -3.67
C PHE A 147 -3.01 1.31 -2.39
N LYS A 148 -2.77 2.62 -2.50
CA LYS A 148 -2.48 3.43 -1.30
C LYS A 148 -2.95 4.87 -1.42
N MET A 149 -3.13 5.48 -0.26
CA MET A 149 -3.22 6.92 -0.12
C MET A 149 -1.81 7.53 -0.10
N THR A 150 -1.65 8.71 -0.71
CA THR A 150 -0.42 9.52 -0.66
C THR A 150 -0.57 10.77 0.20
N ALA A 151 -1.75 11.02 0.80
CA ALA A 151 -2.00 11.95 1.92
C ALA A 151 -2.53 11.23 3.17
N PRO A 152 -2.39 11.80 4.39
CA PRO A 152 -2.88 11.15 5.60
C PRO A 152 -4.40 10.95 5.59
N PRO A 153 -4.92 9.83 6.14
CA PRO A 153 -6.34 9.57 6.28
C PRO A 153 -6.92 10.43 7.41
N THR A 154 -7.00 11.74 7.17
CA THR A 154 -7.40 12.72 8.18
C THR A 154 -8.78 12.38 8.72
N GLY A 155 -8.90 12.28 10.05
CA GLY A 155 -10.14 11.91 10.71
C GLY A 155 -10.43 10.41 10.72
N PHE A 156 -9.43 9.55 10.47
CA PHE A 156 -9.59 8.09 10.44
C PHE A 156 -10.39 7.58 11.65
N ALA A 157 -11.47 6.88 11.37
CA ALA A 157 -12.43 6.41 12.37
C ALA A 157 -12.19 4.95 12.80
N GLY A 158 -11.05 4.35 12.42
CA GLY A 158 -10.65 3.01 12.84
C GLY A 158 -11.15 1.87 11.96
N GLU A 159 -11.92 2.15 10.91
CA GLU A 159 -12.44 1.14 9.99
C GLU A 159 -11.91 1.34 8.56
N VAL A 160 -11.41 0.26 7.98
CA VAL A 160 -10.76 0.20 6.67
C VAL A 160 -10.89 -1.21 6.11
N GLY A 161 -10.94 -1.34 4.79
CA GLY A 161 -11.07 -2.65 4.18
C GLY A 161 -11.23 -2.65 2.68
N TYR A 162 -11.67 -3.78 2.15
CA TYR A 162 -11.87 -4.00 0.71
C TYR A 162 -12.95 -5.05 0.48
N SER A 163 -13.48 -5.13 -0.75
CA SER A 163 -14.46 -6.14 -1.13
C SER A 163 -13.79 -7.51 -1.25
N LEU A 164 -14.14 -8.46 -0.36
CA LEU A 164 -13.58 -9.81 -0.40
C LEU A 164 -14.05 -10.59 -1.63
N GLY A 165 -15.31 -10.43 -2.03
CA GLY A 165 -15.88 -11.06 -3.20
C GLY A 165 -15.18 -10.60 -4.48
N GLN A 166 -14.94 -9.30 -4.63
CA GLN A 166 -14.20 -8.77 -5.77
C GLN A 166 -12.74 -9.19 -5.76
N ALA A 167 -12.07 -9.13 -4.61
CA ALA A 167 -10.68 -9.61 -4.50
C ALA A 167 -10.55 -11.08 -4.93
N ARG A 168 -11.49 -11.94 -4.52
CA ARG A 168 -11.50 -13.35 -4.91
C ARG A 168 -11.80 -13.56 -6.39
N ALA A 169 -12.66 -12.73 -6.97
CA ALA A 169 -12.98 -12.80 -8.40
C ALA A 169 -11.80 -12.32 -9.26
N ALA A 170 -11.06 -11.32 -8.79
CA ALA A 170 -9.90 -10.76 -9.48
C ALA A 170 -8.65 -11.64 -9.34
N ALA A 171 -8.31 -12.03 -8.11
CA ALA A 171 -7.02 -12.65 -7.78
C ALA A 171 -7.15 -14.06 -7.17
N GLY A 172 -8.26 -14.75 -7.42
CA GLY A 172 -8.48 -16.12 -6.98
C GLY A 172 -8.92 -16.28 -5.50
N PRO A 173 -9.33 -17.49 -5.08
CA PRO A 173 -10.00 -17.72 -3.80
C PRO A 173 -9.17 -17.34 -2.56
N ASP A 174 -7.86 -17.37 -2.68
CA ASP A 174 -6.90 -17.05 -1.61
C ASP A 174 -6.43 -15.58 -1.64
N ALA A 175 -7.04 -14.73 -2.47
CA ALA A 175 -6.70 -13.32 -2.53
C ALA A 175 -6.88 -12.62 -1.18
N ALA A 176 -5.82 -11.96 -0.71
CA ALA A 176 -5.86 -11.16 0.50
C ALA A 176 -4.99 -9.91 0.37
N PHE A 177 -5.34 -8.88 1.13
CA PHE A 177 -4.57 -7.66 1.27
C PHE A 177 -4.28 -7.41 2.76
N SER A 178 -3.04 -7.06 3.06
CA SER A 178 -2.67 -6.44 4.33
C SER A 178 -2.96 -4.95 4.25
N VAL A 179 -3.57 -4.40 5.31
CA VAL A 179 -3.76 -2.96 5.45
C VAL A 179 -2.83 -2.46 6.53
N THR A 180 -1.99 -1.48 6.23
CA THR A 180 -1.02 -0.93 7.19
C THR A 180 -1.07 0.59 7.21
N CYS A 181 -0.62 1.17 8.33
CA CYS A 181 -0.34 2.60 8.44
C CYS A 181 1.16 2.84 8.22
N GLN A 182 1.56 3.19 7.00
CA GLN A 182 2.97 3.49 6.66
C GLN A 182 3.14 4.98 6.43
N ASP A 183 4.06 5.64 7.15
CA ASP A 183 4.28 7.08 7.06
C ASP A 183 2.98 7.90 7.19
N ASN A 184 2.11 7.45 8.10
CA ASN A 184 0.80 8.00 8.35
C ASN A 184 -0.14 7.94 7.12
N ARG A 185 -0.01 6.91 6.27
CA ARG A 185 -0.83 6.63 5.09
C ARG A 185 -1.42 5.23 5.16
N LEU A 186 -2.67 5.07 4.69
CA LEU A 186 -3.24 3.75 4.47
C LEU A 186 -2.63 3.12 3.21
N VAL A 187 -2.06 1.94 3.38
CA VAL A 187 -1.49 1.11 2.32
C VAL A 187 -2.21 -0.23 2.32
N PHE A 188 -2.81 -0.58 1.18
CA PHE A 188 -3.41 -1.88 0.90
C PHE A 188 -2.43 -2.64 0.01
N GLU A 189 -1.73 -3.61 0.60
CA GLU A 189 -0.73 -4.42 -0.09
C GLU A 189 -1.24 -5.83 -0.25
N LYS A 190 -1.25 -6.35 -1.46
CA LYS A 190 -1.66 -7.72 -1.76
C LYS A 190 -0.67 -8.69 -1.15
N THR A 191 -1.16 -9.67 -0.38
CA THR A 191 -0.31 -10.63 0.35
C THR A 191 -0.44 -12.06 -0.14
N SER A 192 -1.52 -12.40 -0.84
CA SER A 192 -1.77 -13.75 -1.37
C SER A 192 -2.71 -13.72 -2.58
N GLY A 193 -2.93 -14.88 -3.20
CA GLY A 193 -3.71 -15.03 -4.44
C GLY A 193 -2.91 -14.84 -5.73
N GLU A 194 -3.58 -15.03 -6.85
CA GLU A 194 -3.10 -14.83 -8.23
C GLU A 194 -2.88 -13.35 -8.55
N ALA A 195 -2.37 -13.01 -9.73
CA ALA A 195 -2.12 -11.60 -10.09
C ALA A 195 -3.44 -10.83 -10.29
N TRP A 196 -3.56 -9.64 -9.69
CA TRP A 196 -4.63 -8.69 -10.00
C TRP A 196 -4.22 -7.83 -11.21
N SER A 197 -4.90 -7.99 -12.34
CA SER A 197 -4.46 -7.56 -13.66
C SER A 197 -5.49 -6.71 -14.42
N THR A 198 -5.23 -6.41 -15.70
CA THR A 198 -6.10 -5.57 -16.54
C THR A 198 -7.58 -5.99 -16.51
N GLY A 199 -8.45 -5.03 -16.22
CA GLY A 199 -9.91 -5.17 -16.28
C GLY A 199 -10.54 -5.77 -15.02
N GLU A 200 -9.74 -6.31 -14.10
CA GLU A 200 -10.21 -6.84 -12.83
C GLU A 200 -10.42 -5.72 -11.82
N THR A 201 -11.54 -5.73 -11.11
CA THR A 201 -11.95 -4.61 -10.26
C THR A 201 -11.94 -5.01 -8.80
N ILE A 202 -11.39 -4.15 -7.94
CA ILE A 202 -11.46 -4.29 -6.48
C ILE A 202 -11.85 -2.95 -5.86
N THR A 203 -12.80 -2.99 -4.92
CA THR A 203 -13.24 -1.84 -4.12
C THR A 203 -12.48 -1.81 -2.81
N PHE A 204 -11.90 -0.67 -2.48
CA PHE A 204 -11.26 -0.35 -1.21
C PHE A 204 -12.05 0.73 -0.49
N TYR A 205 -12.01 0.74 0.84
CA TYR A 205 -12.68 1.76 1.61
C TYR A 205 -11.99 2.06 2.93
N TRP A 206 -12.32 3.23 3.48
CA TRP A 206 -11.96 3.61 4.84
C TRP A 206 -12.98 4.62 5.39
N LYS A 207 -13.05 4.74 6.72
CA LYS A 207 -14.01 5.63 7.40
C LYS A 207 -13.33 6.85 8.03
N SER A 208 -13.96 8.01 7.91
CA SER A 208 -13.49 9.29 8.47
C SER A 208 -14.60 10.05 9.17
N THR A 209 -14.28 10.79 10.23
CA THR A 209 -15.17 11.82 10.80
C THR A 209 -15.12 13.15 10.04
N VAL A 210 -14.24 13.28 9.04
CA VAL A 210 -14.03 14.50 8.28
C VAL A 210 -14.66 14.36 6.89
N PRO A 211 -15.56 15.28 6.48
CA PRO A 211 -16.15 15.26 5.15
C PRO A 211 -15.11 15.64 4.07
N PRO A 212 -15.36 15.30 2.80
CA PRO A 212 -14.43 15.57 1.72
C PRO A 212 -14.37 17.07 1.42
N LYS A 213 -13.18 17.59 1.08
CA LYS A 213 -12.99 18.95 0.54
C LYS A 213 -13.05 19.00 -0.99
N GLY A 214 -13.05 17.85 -1.65
CA GLY A 214 -13.06 17.72 -3.11
C GLY A 214 -12.00 16.73 -3.59
N PRO A 215 -11.88 16.55 -4.92
CA PRO A 215 -10.91 15.64 -5.52
C PRO A 215 -9.47 16.18 -5.45
N ALA A 216 -8.49 15.30 -5.23
CA ALA A 216 -7.05 15.59 -5.32
C ALA A 216 -6.24 14.34 -5.70
N GLU A 217 -5.00 14.55 -6.15
CA GLU A 217 -4.01 13.53 -6.54
C GLU A 217 -3.38 12.82 -5.32
N ASP A 218 -4.21 12.30 -4.42
CA ASP A 218 -3.77 11.70 -3.16
C ASP A 218 -3.85 10.16 -3.15
N TYR A 219 -3.84 9.53 -4.33
CA TYR A 219 -3.92 8.08 -4.49
C TYR A 219 -2.83 7.55 -5.41
N SER A 220 -2.43 6.30 -5.20
CA SER A 220 -1.41 5.66 -6.02
C SER A 220 -1.69 4.17 -6.18
N LEU A 221 -1.50 3.68 -7.41
CA LEU A 221 -1.60 2.27 -7.76
C LEU A 221 -0.22 1.75 -8.17
N GLY A 222 0.22 0.68 -7.53
CA GLY A 222 1.46 -0.05 -7.82
C GLY A 222 1.21 -1.13 -8.86
N VAL A 223 1.66 -0.90 -10.10
CA VAL A 223 1.44 -1.76 -11.27
C VAL A 223 2.76 -2.09 -11.95
N ASP A 224 3.03 -3.37 -12.20
CA ASP A 224 4.24 -3.84 -12.91
C ASP A 224 5.54 -3.13 -12.44
N GLY A 225 5.71 -3.03 -11.11
CA GLY A 225 6.85 -2.38 -10.45
C GLY A 225 6.89 -0.84 -10.53
N LYS A 226 5.82 -0.18 -10.94
CA LYS A 226 5.71 1.29 -11.08
C LYS A 226 4.62 1.84 -10.18
N MET A 227 4.80 3.06 -9.70
CA MET A 227 3.79 3.79 -8.96
C MET A 227 3.14 4.86 -9.84
N THR A 228 1.82 4.84 -9.91
CA THR A 228 1.01 5.80 -10.67
C THR A 228 0.38 6.82 -9.73
N VAL A 229 -0.20 7.88 -10.28
CA VAL A 229 -0.94 8.91 -9.53
C VAL A 229 -2.40 8.86 -9.93
N GLY A 230 -3.30 8.78 -8.95
CA GLY A 230 -4.74 8.77 -9.14
C GLY A 230 -5.41 9.91 -8.39
N THR A 231 -6.57 10.35 -8.90
CA THR A 231 -7.38 11.40 -8.30
C THR A 231 -8.64 10.84 -7.66
N GLY A 232 -8.96 11.30 -6.45
CA GLY A 232 -10.18 10.91 -5.73
C GLY A 232 -10.54 11.91 -4.63
N PRO A 233 -11.71 11.77 -3.97
CA PRO A 233 -12.17 12.68 -2.94
C PRO A 233 -11.30 12.58 -1.69
N VAL A 234 -10.76 13.70 -1.24
CA VAL A 234 -9.90 13.76 -0.05
C VAL A 234 -10.57 14.47 1.11
N PRO A 235 -10.27 14.09 2.37
CA PRO A 235 -10.80 14.78 3.53
C PRO A 235 -10.42 16.25 3.58
N GLY A 236 -11.31 17.04 4.19
CA GLY A 236 -11.00 18.38 4.66
C GLY A 236 -9.91 18.41 5.73
N THR A 237 -9.71 19.61 6.29
CA THR A 237 -8.83 19.78 7.45
C THR A 237 -9.59 19.36 8.71
N ALA A 238 -8.96 18.54 9.57
CA ALA A 238 -9.52 18.24 10.88
C ALA A 238 -9.48 19.48 11.79
N PRO A 239 -10.39 19.61 12.77
CA PRO A 239 -10.25 20.57 13.86
C PRO A 239 -8.89 20.39 14.58
N ALA A 240 -8.36 21.47 15.17
CA ALA A 240 -6.98 21.58 15.68
C ALA A 240 -6.56 20.49 16.69
N ASP A 241 -7.51 19.79 17.31
CA ASP A 241 -7.28 18.76 18.33
C ASP A 241 -7.39 17.32 17.76
N GLY A 242 -7.58 17.18 16.44
CA GLY A 242 -8.09 15.96 15.78
C GLY A 242 -7.30 15.45 14.58
N VAL A 243 -6.04 15.84 14.40
CA VAL A 243 -5.16 15.21 13.37
C VAL A 243 -4.72 13.82 13.84
N LYS A 244 -5.68 12.89 13.89
CA LYS A 244 -5.37 11.46 13.90
C LYS A 244 -5.28 11.04 12.43
N GLY A 245 -4.11 10.59 12.01
CA GLY A 245 -4.05 9.77 10.81
C GLY A 245 -4.37 8.32 11.18
N CYS A 246 -3.67 7.34 10.61
CA CYS A 246 -4.02 5.93 10.81
C CYS A 246 -3.38 5.27 12.05
N SER A 247 -2.92 6.08 13.01
CA SER A 247 -2.27 5.67 14.27
C SER A 247 -3.06 6.08 15.51
#